data_AF-A0A0M8XH33-F1
#
_entry.id   AF-A0A0M8XH33-F1
#
_cell.length_a   1.000
_cell.length_b   1.000
_cell.length_c   1.000
_cell.angle_alpha   90.00
_cell.angle_beta   90.00
_cell.angle_gamma   90.00
#
_symmetry.space_group_name_H-M   'P 1'
#
loop_
_entity.id
_entity.type
_entity.pdbx_description
1 polymer ?
#
loop_
_entity_poly.entity_id
_entity_poly.type
_entity_poly.pdbx_seq_one_letter_code
_entity_poly.pdbx_strand_id
1 'polypeptide(L)'
;MKYDGFLAHVRERGEYKDQSEAADVTNAVLEVLAQRISPGEVKDLASQLPGPLREVLDHATPQQAQSFGIEEFYRRVAERTGARPRTAQWDGSAVLTTVADAVTGGELNQIISQLPSSYAVLFGKADLAD
;
A
#
# COMPACT_ATOMS: atom_id res chain seq x y z
N MET A 1 11.20 10.38 -2.11
CA MET A 1 10.17 11.34 -1.62
C MET A 1 10.35 11.55 -0.11
N LYS A 2 9.96 12.70 0.49
CA LYS A 2 9.94 12.89 1.97
C LYS A 2 8.59 12.45 2.57
N TYR A 3 8.55 12.16 3.87
CA TYR A 3 7.33 11.68 4.55
C TYR A 3 6.13 12.65 4.43
N ASP A 4 6.30 13.93 4.74
CA ASP A 4 5.21 14.92 4.60
C ASP A 4 4.70 15.03 3.15
N GLY A 5 5.61 14.93 2.18
CA GLY A 5 5.26 14.92 0.76
C GLY A 5 4.44 13.68 0.40
N PHE A 6 4.84 12.51 0.90
CA PHE A 6 4.09 11.27 0.72
C PHE A 6 2.68 11.40 1.29
N LEU A 7 2.54 11.84 2.55
CA LEU A 7 1.22 12.03 3.15
C LEU A 7 0.39 13.10 2.45
N ALA A 8 1.01 14.15 1.90
CA ALA A 8 0.30 15.14 1.11
C ALA A 8 -0.29 14.54 -0.17
N HIS A 9 0.46 13.69 -0.88
CA HIS A 9 -0.05 12.97 -2.05
C HIS A 9 -1.17 11.99 -1.70
N VAL A 10 -1.02 11.23 -0.60
CA VAL A 10 -2.08 10.32 -0.13
C VAL A 10 -3.33 11.11 0.23
N ARG A 11 -3.19 12.22 0.97
CA ARG A 11 -4.30 13.10 1.34
C ARG A 11 -5.04 13.65 0.13
N GLU A 12 -4.31 14.12 -0.87
CA GLU A 12 -4.91 14.64 -2.10
C GLU A 12 -5.70 13.56 -2.85
N ARG A 13 -5.11 12.38 -3.04
CA ARG A 13 -5.75 11.25 -3.74
C ARG A 13 -6.92 10.65 -3.00
N GLY A 14 -6.81 10.57 -1.68
CA GLY A 14 -7.81 10.02 -0.79
C GLY A 14 -8.92 10.99 -0.40
N GLU A 15 -8.75 12.29 -0.68
CA GLU A 15 -9.61 13.39 -0.23
C GLU A 15 -9.75 13.44 1.30
N TYR A 16 -8.68 13.11 2.03
CA TYR A 16 -8.66 13.07 3.50
C TYR A 16 -8.66 14.47 4.11
N LYS A 17 -9.34 14.64 5.25
CA LYS A 17 -9.48 15.95 5.93
C LYS A 17 -8.12 16.53 6.32
N ASP A 18 -7.21 15.69 6.80
CA ASP A 18 -5.93 16.10 7.37
C ASP A 18 -4.84 15.02 7.19
N GLN A 19 -3.59 15.39 7.54
CA GLN A 19 -2.45 14.48 7.42
C GLN A 19 -2.51 13.30 8.40
N SER A 20 -3.21 13.41 9.53
CA SER A 20 -3.36 12.31 10.47
C SER A 20 -4.18 11.19 9.85
N GLU A 21 -5.33 11.53 9.27
CA GLU A 21 -6.16 10.54 8.57
C GLU A 21 -5.42 9.88 7.40
N ALA A 22 -4.66 10.67 6.62
CA ALA A 22 -3.81 10.11 5.56
C ALA A 22 -2.72 9.16 6.10
N ALA A 23 -2.15 9.46 7.28
CA ALA A 23 -1.16 8.59 7.92
C ALA A 23 -1.79 7.29 8.43
N ASP A 24 -2.95 7.36 9.09
CA ASP A 24 -3.68 6.20 9.59
C ASP A 24 -4.05 5.24 8.46
N VAL A 25 -4.58 5.78 7.35
CA VAL A 25 -4.91 4.98 6.16
C VAL A 25 -3.64 4.42 5.50
N THR A 26 -2.58 5.23 5.39
CA THR A 26 -1.29 4.76 4.84
C THR A 26 -0.78 3.56 5.63
N ASN A 27 -0.76 3.66 6.96
CA ASN A 27 -0.27 2.60 7.83
C ASN A 27 -1.11 1.33 7.64
N ALA A 28 -2.44 1.44 7.72
CA ALA A 28 -3.34 0.31 7.54
C ALA A 28 -3.13 -0.40 6.19
N VAL A 29 -2.96 0.34 5.10
CA VAL A 29 -2.73 -0.23 3.77
C VAL A 29 -1.36 -0.90 3.67
N LEU A 30 -0.29 -0.26 4.16
CA LEU A 30 1.06 -0.83 4.13
C LEU A 30 1.18 -2.09 4.99
N GLU A 31 0.51 -2.13 6.15
CA GLU A 31 0.47 -3.33 6.99
C GLU A 31 -0.19 -4.51 6.27
N VAL A 32 -1.29 -4.28 5.54
CA VAL A 32 -1.97 -5.34 4.77
C VAL A 32 -1.12 -5.76 3.57
N LEU A 33 -0.47 -4.81 2.88
CA LEU A 33 0.43 -5.13 1.79
C LEU A 33 1.61 -5.99 2.27
N ALA A 34 2.21 -5.65 3.41
CA ALA A 34 3.32 -6.41 3.99
C ALA A 34 2.96 -7.87 4.29
N GLN A 35 1.70 -8.14 4.65
CA GLN A 35 1.19 -9.50 4.82
C GLN A 35 1.07 -10.27 3.50
N ARG A 36 0.93 -9.57 2.36
CA ARG A 36 0.65 -10.17 1.05
C ARG A 36 1.91 -10.49 0.25
N ILE A 37 2.96 -9.70 0.38
CA ILE A 37 4.21 -9.87 -0.37
C ILE A 37 5.26 -10.62 0.46
N SER A 38 6.29 -11.14 -0.21
CA SER A 38 7.35 -11.87 0.49
C SER A 38 8.10 -10.98 1.50
N PRO A 39 8.64 -11.54 2.60
CA PRO A 39 9.40 -10.77 3.59
C PRO A 39 10.65 -10.08 3.01
N GLY A 40 11.18 -10.60 1.89
CA GLY A 40 12.26 -9.95 1.13
C GLY A 40 11.77 -8.64 0.51
N GLU A 41 10.69 -8.70 -0.27
CA GLU A 41 10.11 -7.50 -0.89
C GLU A 41 9.63 -6.47 0.12
N VAL A 42 9.16 -6.87 1.31
CA VAL A 42 8.81 -5.89 2.35
C VAL A 42 10.04 -5.05 2.74
N LYS A 43 11.22 -5.68 2.84
CA LYS A 43 12.47 -4.99 3.16
C LYS A 43 12.96 -4.12 2.00
N ASP A 44 12.85 -4.62 0.77
CA ASP A 44 13.21 -3.87 -0.43
C ASP A 44 12.32 -2.62 -0.57
N LEU A 45 11.00 -2.77 -0.38
CA LEU A 45 10.05 -1.66 -0.38
C LEU A 45 10.36 -0.66 0.74
N ALA A 46 10.56 -1.16 1.97
CA ALA A 46 10.92 -0.33 3.11
C ALA A 46 12.24 0.43 2.90
N SER A 47 13.13 -0.07 2.04
CA SER A 47 14.38 0.63 1.71
C SER A 47 14.20 1.89 0.87
N GLN A 48 13.08 2.00 0.15
CA GLN A 48 12.78 3.11 -0.77
C GLN A 48 11.80 4.13 -0.18
N LEU A 49 11.12 3.79 0.92
CA LEU A 49 10.16 4.66 1.57
C LEU A 49 10.78 5.53 2.69
N PRO A 50 10.14 6.66 3.03
CA PRO A 50 10.53 7.49 4.18
C PRO A 50 10.54 6.71 5.51
N GLY A 51 11.40 7.13 6.45
CA GLY A 51 11.64 6.47 7.74
C GLY A 51 10.38 5.97 8.48
N PRO A 52 9.37 6.82 8.74
CA PRO A 52 8.16 6.37 9.44
C PRO A 52 7.40 5.23 8.73
N LEU A 53 7.41 5.22 7.39
CA LEU A 53 6.77 4.15 6.61
C LEU A 53 7.62 2.88 6.56
N ARG A 54 8.94 3.02 6.58
CA ARG A 54 9.86 1.90 6.79
C ARG A 54 9.55 1.20 8.12
N GLU A 55 9.40 1.94 9.21
CA GLU A 55 9.11 1.37 10.53
C GLU A 55 7.80 0.57 10.51
N VAL A 56 6.75 1.10 9.88
CA VAL A 56 5.48 0.38 9.70
C VAL A 56 5.67 -0.96 8.98
N LEU A 57 6.39 -0.96 7.86
CA LEU A 57 6.66 -2.18 7.08
C LEU A 57 7.52 -3.18 7.85
N ASP A 58 8.56 -2.72 8.53
CA ASP A 58 9.43 -3.56 9.35
C ASP A 58 8.64 -4.24 10.49
N HIS A 59 7.73 -3.50 11.14
CA HIS A 59 6.86 -4.05 12.19
C HIS A 59 5.78 -5.00 11.65
N ALA A 60 5.29 -4.77 10.43
CA ALA A 60 4.25 -5.57 9.81
C ALA A 60 4.79 -6.79 9.03
N THR A 61 6.11 -6.92 8.89
CA THR A 61 6.75 -8.00 8.12
C THR A 61 6.39 -9.37 8.72
N PRO A 62 5.66 -10.24 7.99
CA PRO A 62 5.32 -11.56 8.49
C PRO A 62 6.52 -12.52 8.37
N GLN A 63 6.46 -13.66 9.07
CA GLN A 63 7.42 -14.74 8.85
C GLN A 63 7.29 -15.36 7.45
N GLN A 64 6.07 -15.41 6.91
CA GLN A 64 5.75 -15.91 5.58
C GLN A 64 4.63 -15.07 4.97
N ALA A 65 4.70 -14.84 3.67
CA ALA A 65 3.63 -14.17 2.93
C ALA A 65 2.34 -14.98 2.98
N GLN A 66 1.22 -14.29 3.10
CA GLN A 66 -0.10 -14.89 3.01
C GLN A 66 -0.64 -14.74 1.59
N SER A 67 -1.30 -15.78 1.09
CA SER A 67 -1.95 -15.76 -0.22
C SER A 67 -3.39 -15.29 -0.07
N PHE A 68 -3.68 -14.06 -0.51
CA PHE A 68 -5.05 -13.57 -0.61
C PHE A 68 -5.30 -12.66 -1.81
N GLY A 69 -6.54 -12.68 -2.30
CA GLY A 69 -7.00 -11.86 -3.42
C GLY A 69 -7.28 -10.42 -3.03
N ILE A 70 -7.66 -9.61 -4.01
CA ILE A 70 -7.89 -8.18 -3.84
C ILE A 70 -9.10 -7.86 -2.95
N GLU A 71 -10.14 -8.70 -2.96
CA GLU A 71 -11.31 -8.52 -2.10
C GLU A 71 -10.98 -8.70 -0.62
N GLU A 72 -10.13 -9.69 -0.31
CA GLU A 72 -9.64 -9.93 1.05
C GLU A 72 -8.69 -8.82 1.52
N PHE A 73 -7.91 -8.23 0.60
CA PHE A 73 -7.14 -7.03 0.88
C PHE A 73 -8.04 -5.87 1.30
N TYR A 74 -9.10 -5.58 0.53
CA TYR A 74 -10.06 -4.53 0.89
C TYR A 74 -10.74 -4.80 2.24
N ARG A 75 -11.11 -6.06 2.51
CA ARG A 75 -11.69 -6.44 3.80
C ARG A 75 -10.74 -6.13 4.96
N ARG A 76 -9.47 -6.52 4.84
CA ARG A 76 -8.45 -6.29 5.87
C ARG A 76 -8.11 -4.82 6.08
N VAL A 77 -8.11 -4.02 5.01
CA VAL A 77 -7.95 -2.57 5.10
C VAL A 77 -9.16 -1.96 5.80
N ALA A 78 -10.38 -2.33 5.40
CA ALA A 78 -11.63 -1.87 6.04
C ALA A 78 -11.67 -2.19 7.54
N GLU A 79 -11.24 -3.38 7.95
CA GLU A 79 -11.15 -3.79 9.36
C GLU A 79 -10.20 -2.90 10.17
N ARG A 80 -9.10 -2.41 9.57
CA ARG A 80 -8.11 -1.56 10.24
C ARG A 80 -8.51 -0.09 10.27
N THR A 81 -9.13 0.41 9.19
CA THR A 81 -9.54 1.81 9.09
C THR A 81 -10.94 2.05 9.69
N GLY A 82 -11.69 0.99 10.00
CA GLY A 82 -13.09 1.09 10.40
C GLY A 82 -14.02 1.53 9.26
N ALA A 83 -13.53 1.48 8.01
CA ALA A 83 -14.25 1.95 6.84
C ALA A 83 -15.16 0.87 6.24
N ARG A 84 -15.97 1.26 5.25
CA ARG A 84 -16.75 0.29 4.44
C ARG A 84 -15.85 -0.32 3.36
N PRO A 85 -16.15 -1.54 2.85
CA PRO A 85 -15.32 -2.18 1.82
C PRO A 85 -15.06 -1.32 0.57
N ARG A 86 -16.07 -0.57 0.11
CA ARG A 86 -15.91 0.37 -1.02
C ARG A 86 -14.91 1.49 -0.71
N THR A 87 -14.92 2.00 0.51
CA THR A 87 -13.97 3.02 0.97
C THR A 87 -12.56 2.42 1.03
N ALA A 88 -12.42 1.19 1.53
CA ALA A 88 -11.13 0.51 1.59
C ALA A 88 -10.49 0.27 0.20
N GLN A 89 -11.28 0.11 -0.85
CA GLN A 89 -10.77 0.09 -2.23
C GLN A 89 -10.15 1.46 -2.61
N TRP A 90 -10.85 2.56 -2.31
CA TRP A 90 -10.36 3.91 -2.56
C TRP A 90 -9.09 4.19 -1.75
N ASP A 91 -9.09 3.84 -0.47
CA ASP A 91 -7.96 3.95 0.45
C ASP A 91 -6.72 3.19 -0.08
N GLY A 92 -6.93 1.93 -0.47
CA GLY A 92 -5.88 1.12 -1.08
C GLY A 92 -5.31 1.75 -2.33
N SER A 93 -6.17 2.29 -3.22
CA SER A 93 -5.73 2.92 -4.47
C SER A 93 -4.96 4.22 -4.22
N ALA A 94 -5.43 5.07 -3.31
CA ALA A 94 -4.77 6.33 -2.96
C ALA A 94 -3.34 6.11 -2.42
N VAL A 95 -3.19 5.13 -1.51
CA VAL A 95 -1.90 4.80 -0.93
C VAL A 95 -0.99 4.09 -1.94
N LEU A 96 -1.46 3.02 -2.60
CA LEU A 96 -0.62 2.22 -3.49
C LEU A 96 -0.21 2.94 -4.77
N THR A 97 -1.03 3.87 -5.27
CA THR A 97 -0.60 4.80 -6.34
C THR A 97 0.51 5.72 -5.85
N THR A 98 0.45 6.19 -4.59
CA THR A 98 1.52 7.01 -4.00
C THR A 98 2.79 6.22 -3.74
N VAL A 99 2.67 4.95 -3.36
CA VAL A 99 3.82 4.03 -3.32
C VAL A 99 4.47 3.92 -4.69
N ALA A 100 3.68 3.74 -5.76
CA ALA A 100 4.19 3.64 -7.13
C ALA A 100 4.99 4.87 -7.59
N ASP A 101 4.65 6.08 -7.12
CA ASP A 101 5.43 7.29 -7.39
C ASP A 101 6.69 7.43 -6.52
N ALA A 102 6.67 6.83 -5.33
CA ALA A 102 7.73 6.97 -4.35
C ALA A 102 8.89 5.98 -4.58
N VAL A 103 8.64 4.86 -5.25
CA VAL A 103 9.61 3.80 -5.53
C VAL A 103 10.12 3.84 -6.97
N THR A 104 11.22 3.14 -7.24
CA THR A 104 11.73 2.97 -8.60
C THR A 104 10.82 2.08 -9.45
N GLY A 105 10.86 2.24 -10.77
CA GLY A 105 10.08 1.38 -11.68
C GLY A 105 10.45 -0.11 -11.60
N GLY A 106 11.71 -0.43 -11.30
CA GLY A 106 12.16 -1.81 -11.08
C GLY A 106 11.50 -2.43 -9.86
N GLU A 107 11.50 -1.70 -8.74
CA GLU A 107 10.85 -2.13 -7.50
C GLU A 107 9.35 -2.34 -7.67
N LEU A 108 8.67 -1.39 -8.33
CA LEU A 108 7.25 -1.50 -8.59
C LEU A 108 6.92 -2.77 -9.39
N ASN A 109 7.74 -3.10 -10.39
CA ASN A 109 7.56 -4.31 -11.17
C ASN A 109 7.77 -5.59 -10.33
N GLN A 110 8.73 -5.60 -9.40
CA GLN A 110 8.95 -6.74 -8.50
C GLN A 110 7.75 -6.95 -7.57
N ILE A 111 7.24 -5.88 -6.95
CA ILE A 111 6.05 -5.93 -6.08
C ILE A 111 4.84 -6.46 -6.86
N ILE A 112 4.52 -5.86 -8.02
CA ILE A 112 3.38 -6.28 -8.84
C ILE A 112 3.51 -7.74 -9.29
N SER A 113 4.72 -8.22 -9.59
CA SER A 113 4.95 -9.61 -10.00
C SER A 113 4.64 -10.65 -8.90
N GLN A 114 4.55 -10.24 -7.63
CA GLN A 114 4.15 -11.12 -6.52
C GLN A 114 2.65 -11.12 -6.21
N LEU A 115 1.90 -10.26 -6.90
CA LEU A 115 0.48 -10.03 -6.68
C LEU A 115 -0.35 -10.63 -7.84
N PRO A 116 -1.63 -11.00 -7.58
CA PRO A 116 -2.57 -11.32 -8.65
C PRO A 116 -2.76 -10.10 -9.56
N SER A 117 -2.99 -10.30 -10.86
CA SER A 117 -3.12 -9.23 -11.88
C SER A 117 -4.10 -8.12 -11.47
N SER A 118 -5.19 -8.50 -10.80
CA SER A 118 -6.20 -7.58 -10.29
C SER A 118 -5.67 -6.46 -9.40
N TYR A 119 -4.55 -6.64 -8.69
CA TYR A 119 -3.95 -5.60 -7.85
C TYR A 119 -3.35 -4.44 -8.64
N ALA A 120 -3.00 -4.64 -9.91
CA ALA A 120 -2.31 -3.63 -10.70
C ALA A 120 -3.10 -2.30 -10.80
N VAL A 121 -4.43 -2.37 -10.76
CA VAL A 121 -5.30 -1.18 -10.74
C VAL A 121 -5.04 -0.29 -9.51
N LEU A 122 -4.66 -0.85 -8.36
CA LEU A 122 -4.38 -0.09 -7.15
C LEU A 122 -3.10 0.75 -7.24
N PHE A 123 -2.16 0.33 -8.11
CA PHE A 123 -0.92 1.05 -8.40
C PHE A 123 -1.05 2.00 -9.60
N GLY A 124 -2.27 2.23 -10.11
CA GLY A 124 -2.49 3.02 -11.33
C GLY A 124 -2.00 2.33 -12.61
N LYS A 125 -1.82 1.01 -12.60
CA LYS A 125 -1.35 0.19 -13.72
C LYS A 125 -2.48 -0.66 -14.30
N ALA A 126 -3.61 -0.05 -14.63
CA ALA A 126 -4.79 -0.76 -15.13
C ALA A 126 -4.53 -1.57 -16.41
N ASP A 127 -3.54 -1.18 -17.22
CA ASP A 127 -3.08 -1.93 -18.40
C ASP A 127 -2.51 -3.33 -18.07
N LEU A 128 -2.09 -3.56 -16.82
CA LEU A 128 -1.57 -4.85 -16.36
C LEU A 128 -2.63 -5.72 -15.67
N ALA A 129 -3.87 -5.24 -15.55
CA ALA A 129 -4.99 -5.99 -14.99
C ALA A 129 -5.71 -6.75 -16.12
N ASP A 130 -5.25 -7.96 -16.41
CA ASP A 130 -5.93 -8.97 -17.25
C ASP A 130 -6.92 -9.79 -16.42
#